data_AF-A0A8S3R3D9-F1
#
_entry.id   AF-A0A8S3R3D9-F1
#
_cell.length_a   1.000
_cell.length_b   1.000
_cell.length_c   1.000
_cell.angle_alpha   90.00
_cell.angle_beta   90.00
_cell.angle_gamma   90.00
#
_symmetry.space_group_name_H-M   'P 1'
#
loop_
_entity.id
_entity.type
_entity.pdbx_description
1 polymer ?
#
loop_
_entity_poly.entity_id
_entity_poly.type
_entity_poly.pdbx_seq_one_letter_code
_entity_poly.pdbx_strand_id
1 'polypeptide(L)'
;MVKGYNARPHRTLGGFAPFEVNKHNAGEVRLSAYLARNPKRREKKVVKKTKIKSRKKSFRYKVNDLVRLTFKRHPFQRGYLQKWTEEIFKISRRYFRQHLSLYKVVDLQDEEIEGTFQDSEVQKVRKDGETKWKIEKVIKRRKRNGTKQVLVRWLGYPKKFDSWVPVSDIQNE
;
A
#
# COMPACT_ATOMS: atom_id res chain seq x y z
N MET A 1 -38.81 1.37 46.49
CA MET A 1 -38.03 1.06 45.25
C MET A 1 -36.67 0.42 45.52
N VAL A 2 -35.95 0.76 46.60
CA VAL A 2 -34.58 0.25 46.88
C VAL A 2 -34.52 -1.24 47.28
N LYS A 3 -35.50 -1.74 48.05
CA LYS A 3 -35.49 -3.14 48.54
C LYS A 3 -35.49 -4.18 47.42
N GLY A 4 -36.18 -3.92 46.31
CA GLY A 4 -36.26 -4.84 45.17
C GLY A 4 -34.95 -4.95 44.38
N TYR A 5 -34.15 -3.88 44.32
CA TYR A 5 -32.84 -3.92 43.68
C TYR A 5 -31.84 -4.70 44.55
N ASN A 6 -31.82 -4.38 45.86
CA ASN A 6 -30.87 -4.98 46.77
C ASN A 6 -31.09 -6.47 46.97
N ALA A 7 -32.34 -6.96 46.87
CA ALA A 7 -32.69 -8.39 46.98
C ALA A 7 -32.55 -9.18 45.67
N ARG A 8 -32.26 -8.53 44.55
CA ARG A 8 -32.19 -9.20 43.24
C ARG A 8 -30.75 -9.60 42.92
N PRO A 9 -30.49 -10.85 42.49
CA PRO A 9 -29.16 -11.28 42.10
C PRO A 9 -28.66 -10.50 40.88
N HIS A 10 -27.39 -10.08 40.91
CA HIS A 10 -26.79 -9.29 39.83
C HIS A 10 -25.61 -10.01 39.16
N ARG A 11 -25.55 -9.93 37.83
CA ARG A 11 -24.55 -10.63 37.01
C ARG A 11 -23.11 -10.20 37.32
N THR A 12 -22.90 -8.92 37.65
CA THR A 12 -21.56 -8.41 38.00
C THR A 12 -21.08 -8.87 39.38
N LEU A 13 -21.99 -9.33 40.24
CA LEU A 13 -21.69 -9.92 41.54
C LEU A 13 -21.64 -11.45 41.48
N GLY A 14 -21.52 -12.04 40.29
CA GLY A 14 -21.46 -13.50 40.14
C GLY A 14 -22.76 -14.23 40.49
N GLY A 15 -23.90 -13.53 40.52
CA GLY A 15 -25.21 -14.11 40.87
C GLY A 15 -25.65 -13.85 42.31
N PHE A 16 -24.86 -13.15 43.13
CA PHE A 16 -25.28 -12.70 44.45
C PHE A 16 -26.14 -11.43 44.38
N ALA A 17 -27.05 -11.29 45.33
CA ALA A 17 -27.79 -10.04 45.53
C ALA A 17 -26.94 -9.04 46.34
N PRO A 18 -27.04 -7.72 46.08
CA PRO A 18 -26.24 -6.73 46.80
C PRO A 18 -26.32 -6.81 48.33
N PHE A 19 -27.47 -7.22 48.90
CA PHE A 19 -27.62 -7.35 50.36
C PHE A 19 -26.85 -8.53 50.97
N GLU A 20 -26.51 -9.53 50.16
CA GLU A 20 -25.82 -10.75 50.61
C GLU A 20 -24.30 -10.54 50.68
N VAL A 21 -23.79 -9.44 50.11
CA VAL A 21 -22.35 -9.15 50.07
C VAL A 21 -21.93 -8.42 51.35
N ASN A 22 -21.05 -9.05 52.11
CA ASN A 22 -20.48 -8.56 53.36
C ASN A 22 -18.94 -8.55 53.30
N LYS A 23 -18.28 -8.07 54.37
CA LYS A 23 -16.81 -7.97 54.39
C LYS A 23 -16.09 -9.32 54.28
N HIS A 24 -16.75 -10.43 54.63
CA HIS A 24 -16.16 -11.77 54.63
C HIS A 24 -16.21 -12.41 53.23
N ASN A 25 -17.32 -12.25 52.49
CA ASN A 25 -17.48 -12.84 51.15
C ASN A 25 -17.10 -11.90 49.99
N ALA A 26 -16.89 -10.60 50.25
CA ALA A 26 -16.55 -9.61 49.22
C ALA A 26 -15.31 -10.01 48.41
N GLY A 27 -14.32 -10.67 49.03
CA GLY A 27 -13.12 -11.17 48.36
C GLY A 27 -13.44 -12.23 47.31
N GLU A 28 -14.30 -13.19 47.64
CA GLU A 28 -14.72 -14.27 46.74
C GLU A 28 -15.57 -13.75 45.59
N VAL A 29 -16.53 -12.86 45.88
CA VAL A 29 -17.38 -12.22 44.86
C VAL A 29 -16.50 -11.46 43.87
N ARG A 30 -15.51 -10.68 44.35
CA ARG A 30 -14.57 -9.94 43.50
C ARG A 30 -13.67 -10.86 42.68
N LEU A 31 -13.14 -11.93 43.29
CA LEU A 31 -12.31 -12.91 42.60
C LEU A 31 -13.09 -13.63 41.50
N SER A 32 -14.34 -14.03 41.78
CA SER A 32 -15.23 -14.67 40.80
C SER A 32 -15.53 -13.76 39.61
N ALA A 33 -15.79 -12.47 39.83
CA ALA A 33 -16.00 -11.49 38.76
C ALA A 33 -14.75 -11.30 37.88
N TYR A 34 -13.55 -11.32 38.50
CA TYR A 34 -12.28 -11.23 37.78
C TYR A 34 -12.02 -12.48 36.91
N LEU A 35 -12.29 -13.67 37.45
CA LEU A 35 -12.15 -14.94 36.74
C LEU A 35 -13.24 -15.14 35.67
N ALA A 36 -14.46 -14.62 35.88
CA ALA A 36 -15.52 -14.66 34.87
C ALA A 36 -15.20 -13.80 33.65
N ARG A 37 -14.49 -12.69 33.83
CA ARG A 37 -14.01 -11.83 32.73
C ARG A 37 -12.88 -12.49 31.92
N ASN A 38 -12.09 -13.32 32.59
CA ASN A 38 -11.03 -14.14 31.99
C ASN A 38 -11.47 -15.61 32.04
N PRO A 39 -12.49 -16.04 31.27
CA PRO A 39 -13.01 -17.39 31.36
C PRO A 39 -11.84 -18.37 31.29
N LYS A 40 -11.73 -19.27 32.29
CA LYS A 40 -10.76 -20.37 32.29
C LYS A 40 -10.71 -20.87 30.87
N ARG A 41 -9.56 -20.61 30.23
CA ARG A 41 -9.20 -20.90 28.85
C ARG A 41 -10.11 -22.03 28.38
N ARG A 42 -11.22 -21.71 27.67
CA ARG A 42 -12.12 -22.72 27.09
C ARG A 42 -11.22 -23.83 26.64
N GLU A 43 -11.38 -25.05 27.17
CA GLU A 43 -10.54 -26.21 26.79
C GLU A 43 -10.33 -26.06 25.31
N LYS A 44 -9.09 -25.73 24.94
CA LYS A 44 -8.83 -25.29 23.58
C LYS A 44 -9.22 -26.49 22.77
N LYS A 45 -10.39 -26.45 22.09
CA LYS A 45 -10.74 -27.45 21.08
C LYS A 45 -9.45 -27.59 20.32
N VAL A 46 -8.87 -28.79 20.35
CA VAL A 46 -7.61 -29.06 19.67
C VAL A 46 -7.96 -28.94 18.20
N VAL A 47 -7.94 -27.70 17.70
CA VAL A 47 -7.99 -27.40 16.30
C VAL A 47 -6.73 -28.07 15.82
N LYS A 48 -6.90 -29.23 15.19
CA LYS A 48 -5.82 -29.95 14.50
C LYS A 48 -5.02 -28.86 13.81
N LYS A 49 -3.77 -28.65 14.22
CA LYS A 49 -2.87 -27.68 13.60
C LYS A 49 -2.70 -28.16 12.16
N THR A 50 -3.61 -27.78 11.27
CA THR A 50 -3.38 -27.85 9.83
C THR A 50 -2.09 -27.10 9.65
N LYS A 51 -1.02 -27.78 9.22
CA LYS A 51 0.29 -27.18 8.96
C LYS A 51 0.02 -25.92 8.16
N ILE A 52 0.08 -24.74 8.80
CA ILE A 52 -0.04 -23.46 8.12
C ILE A 52 1.24 -23.43 7.29
N LYS A 53 1.14 -23.83 6.03
CA LYS A 53 2.26 -23.73 5.10
C LYS A 53 2.69 -22.27 5.16
N SER A 54 3.90 -22.00 5.64
CA SER A 54 4.44 -20.65 5.64
C SER A 54 4.41 -20.21 4.18
N ARG A 55 3.55 -19.22 3.86
CA ARG A 55 3.51 -18.68 2.52
C ARG A 55 4.91 -18.11 2.26
N LYS A 56 5.64 -18.74 1.33
CA LYS A 56 6.96 -18.23 0.91
C LYS A 56 6.76 -16.79 0.50
N LYS A 57 7.57 -15.88 1.05
CA LYS A 57 7.50 -14.46 0.71
C LYS A 57 7.76 -14.32 -0.78
N SER A 58 6.80 -13.78 -1.51
CA SER A 58 6.88 -13.58 -2.95
C SER A 58 6.91 -12.09 -3.26
N PHE A 59 7.75 -11.70 -4.20
CA PHE A 59 7.73 -10.35 -4.75
C PHE A 59 6.42 -10.10 -5.50
N ARG A 60 5.85 -8.91 -5.32
CA ARG A 60 4.66 -8.48 -6.06
C ARG A 60 5.00 -8.23 -7.54
N TYR A 61 6.18 -7.68 -7.80
CA TYR A 61 6.61 -7.30 -9.14
C TYR A 61 7.76 -8.19 -9.66
N LYS A 62 7.84 -8.31 -10.98
CA LYS A 62 8.87 -9.10 -11.68
C LYS A 62 9.98 -8.20 -12.21
N VAL A 63 11.18 -8.77 -12.36
CA VAL A 63 12.25 -8.15 -13.14
C VAL A 63 11.72 -7.94 -14.56
N ASN A 64 12.07 -6.81 -15.16
CA ASN A 64 11.57 -6.32 -16.45
C ASN A 64 10.10 -5.86 -16.49
N ASP A 65 9.39 -5.84 -15.37
CA ASP A 65 8.08 -5.16 -15.34
C ASP A 65 8.27 -3.65 -15.52
N LEU A 66 7.41 -3.05 -16.35
CA LEU A 66 7.31 -1.59 -16.51
C LEU A 66 6.51 -0.98 -15.36
N VAL A 67 7.03 0.07 -14.76
CA VAL A 67 6.48 0.66 -13.54
C VAL A 67 6.60 2.19 -13.52
N ARG A 68 5.69 2.84 -12.79
CA ARG A 68 5.79 4.23 -12.34
C ARG A 68 6.20 4.26 -10.88
N LEU A 69 6.85 5.35 -10.48
CA LEU A 69 7.32 5.55 -9.12
C LEU A 69 6.51 6.65 -8.43
N THR A 70 6.39 6.58 -7.11
CA THR A 70 5.80 7.70 -6.35
C THR A 70 6.81 8.84 -6.17
N PHE A 71 6.33 10.07 -6.16
CA PHE A 71 7.14 11.21 -5.71
C PHE A 71 7.48 11.10 -4.22
N LYS A 72 8.61 11.67 -3.81
CA LYS A 72 8.98 11.79 -2.40
C LYS A 72 7.92 12.60 -1.66
N ARG A 73 7.29 12.00 -0.65
CA ARG A 73 6.23 12.65 0.12
C ARG A 73 6.80 13.76 1.00
N HIS A 74 6.18 14.93 0.98
CA HIS A 74 6.43 16.01 1.94
C HIS A 74 5.33 16.01 3.02
N PRO A 75 5.62 16.32 4.30
CA PRO A 75 4.63 16.30 5.40
C PRO A 75 3.32 17.04 5.11
N PHE A 76 3.37 18.11 4.31
CA PHE A 76 2.22 18.96 3.95
C PHE A 76 1.74 18.77 2.50
N GLN A 77 2.04 17.63 1.87
CA GLN A 77 1.59 17.36 0.50
C GLN A 77 0.07 17.23 0.46
N ARG A 78 -0.58 18.11 -0.30
CA ARG A 78 -2.03 18.10 -0.49
C ARG A 78 -2.47 16.87 -1.27
N GLY A 79 -3.59 16.27 -0.89
CA GLY A 79 -4.06 14.99 -1.43
C GLY A 79 -4.43 15.00 -2.92
N TYR A 80 -4.73 16.17 -3.49
CA TYR A 80 -5.04 16.34 -4.90
C TYR A 80 -3.80 16.40 -5.81
N LEU A 81 -2.59 16.50 -5.24
CA LEU A 81 -1.36 16.50 -6.04
C LEU A 81 -1.11 15.11 -6.63
N GLN A 82 -0.59 15.09 -7.85
CA GLN A 82 -0.19 13.87 -8.53
C GLN A 82 0.82 13.09 -7.68
N LYS A 83 0.56 11.79 -7.49
CA LYS A 83 1.40 10.91 -6.66
C LYS A 83 2.47 10.17 -7.45
N TRP A 84 2.21 9.91 -8.72
CA TRP A 84 3.02 9.05 -9.59
C TRP A 84 3.78 9.87 -10.63
N THR A 85 5.02 9.48 -10.91
CA THR A 85 5.81 10.01 -12.02
C THR A 85 5.12 9.77 -13.35
N GLU A 86 5.30 10.69 -14.30
CA GLU A 86 4.89 10.43 -15.69
C GLU A 86 5.86 9.45 -16.37
N GLU A 87 7.15 9.54 -16.03
CA GLU A 87 8.20 8.64 -16.49
C GLU A 87 7.94 7.19 -16.05
N ILE A 88 8.19 6.28 -16.99
CA ILE A 88 8.08 4.83 -16.84
C ILE A 88 9.49 4.25 -16.75
N PHE A 89 9.67 3.39 -15.76
CA PHE A 89 10.90 2.69 -15.45
C PHE A 89 10.73 1.19 -15.62
N LYS A 90 11.85 0.47 -15.65
CA LYS A 90 11.90 -0.99 -15.69
C LYS A 90 12.53 -1.50 -14.40
N ILE A 91 11.93 -2.52 -13.79
CA ILE A 91 12.55 -3.17 -12.61
C ILE A 91 13.79 -3.94 -13.04
N SER A 92 14.96 -3.57 -12.52
CA SER A 92 16.24 -4.23 -12.82
C SER A 92 16.55 -5.33 -11.80
N ARG A 93 16.36 -5.06 -10.50
CA ARG A 93 16.66 -6.01 -9.42
C ARG A 93 15.59 -5.96 -8.34
N ARG A 94 15.42 -7.07 -7.62
CA ARG A 94 14.50 -7.19 -6.48
C ARG A 94 15.15 -8.01 -5.36
N TYR A 95 14.95 -7.59 -4.12
CA TYR A 95 15.48 -8.29 -2.95
C TYR A 95 14.63 -7.99 -1.71
N PHE A 96 14.74 -8.82 -0.68
CA PHE A 96 14.07 -8.57 0.61
C PHE A 96 15.07 -7.98 1.60
N ARG A 97 14.65 -6.99 2.38
CA ARG A 97 15.39 -6.49 3.56
C ARG A 97 14.41 -6.26 4.68
N GLN A 98 14.68 -6.80 5.88
CA GLN A 98 13.83 -6.60 7.06
C GLN A 98 12.32 -6.81 6.77
N HIS A 99 11.98 -7.87 6.01
CA HIS A 99 10.61 -8.21 5.62
C HIS A 99 9.95 -7.30 4.56
N LEU A 100 10.66 -6.32 4.00
CA LEU A 100 10.19 -5.44 2.93
C LEU A 100 10.65 -5.94 1.56
N SER A 101 9.74 -5.95 0.58
CA SER A 101 10.09 -6.15 -0.83
C SER A 101 10.70 -4.86 -1.37
N LEU A 102 11.93 -4.93 -1.85
CA LEU A 102 12.67 -3.79 -2.36
C LEU A 102 13.02 -4.00 -3.83
N TYR A 103 12.92 -2.92 -4.62
CA TYR A 103 13.17 -2.91 -6.05
C TYR A 103 14.20 -1.84 -6.40
N LYS A 104 15.12 -2.22 -7.28
CA LYS A 104 15.96 -1.30 -8.06
C LYS A 104 15.35 -1.16 -9.45
N VAL A 105 15.41 0.05 -9.98
CA VAL A 105 14.81 0.39 -11.26
C VAL A 105 15.82 1.08 -12.15
N VAL A 106 15.66 0.89 -13.44
CA VAL A 106 16.38 1.58 -14.51
C VAL A 106 15.37 2.33 -15.36
N ASP A 107 15.82 3.36 -16.07
CA ASP A 107 14.99 4.01 -17.09
C ASP A 107 14.83 3.14 -18.35
N LEU A 108 14.26 3.71 -19.41
CA LEU A 108 14.07 3.00 -20.69
C LEU A 108 15.35 2.90 -21.55
N GLN A 109 16.45 3.56 -21.14
CA GLN A 109 17.78 3.50 -21.77
C GLN A 109 18.76 2.72 -20.89
N ASP A 110 18.24 1.96 -19.93
CA ASP A 110 19.01 1.13 -19.01
C ASP A 110 19.96 1.90 -18.07
N GLU A 111 19.70 3.19 -17.83
CA GLU A 111 20.41 3.97 -16.80
C GLU A 111 19.82 3.67 -15.41
N GLU A 112 20.67 3.31 -14.44
CA GLU A 112 20.24 3.03 -13.08
C GLU A 112 19.74 4.29 -12.36
N ILE A 113 18.56 4.19 -11.77
CA ILE A 113 18.00 5.27 -10.95
C ILE A 113 18.47 5.11 -9.51
N GLU A 114 18.94 6.21 -8.93
CA GLU A 114 19.36 6.23 -7.54
C GLU A 114 18.18 5.95 -6.59
N GLY A 115 18.44 5.16 -5.55
CA GLY A 115 17.46 4.83 -4.52
C GLY A 115 16.99 3.38 -4.56
N THR A 116 15.96 3.07 -3.81
CA THR A 116 15.36 1.74 -3.70
C THR A 116 13.90 1.92 -3.32
N PHE A 117 13.01 1.21 -4.00
CA PHE A 117 11.58 1.43 -3.89
C PHE A 117 10.88 0.23 -3.27
N GLN A 118 9.90 0.50 -2.42
CA GLN A 118 9.05 -0.52 -1.80
C GLN A 118 7.81 -0.82 -2.65
N ASP A 119 7.07 -1.88 -2.30
CA ASP A 119 5.81 -2.25 -2.98
C ASP A 119 4.79 -1.09 -3.06
N SER A 120 4.76 -0.18 -2.08
CA SER A 120 3.86 0.98 -2.04
C SER A 120 4.28 2.13 -2.93
N GLU A 121 5.54 2.17 -3.35
CA GLU A 121 6.15 3.25 -4.12
C GLU A 121 6.24 2.93 -5.61
N VAL A 122 5.80 1.73 -5.99
CA VAL A 122 5.89 1.20 -7.35
C VAL A 122 4.51 0.82 -7.86
N GLN A 123 4.15 1.29 -9.04
CA GLN A 123 2.91 0.94 -9.73
C GLN A 123 3.21 0.33 -11.09
N LYS A 124 2.76 -0.91 -11.33
CA LYS A 124 2.91 -1.55 -12.63
C LYS A 124 2.09 -0.85 -13.72
N VAL A 125 2.71 -0.65 -14.87
CA VAL A 125 2.10 -0.07 -16.07
C VAL A 125 1.98 -1.16 -17.15
N ARG A 126 0.88 -1.13 -17.89
CA ARG A 126 0.71 -1.89 -19.13
C ARG A 126 0.91 -0.94 -20.29
N LYS A 127 1.84 -1.26 -21.18
CA LYS A 127 2.10 -0.49 -22.40
C LYS A 127 1.50 -1.27 -23.56
N ASP A 128 0.35 -0.82 -24.03
CA ASP A 128 -0.32 -1.36 -25.21
C ASP A 128 -0.01 -0.46 -26.42
N GLY A 129 -0.31 -0.93 -27.64
CA GLY A 129 -0.02 -0.18 -28.88
C GLY A 129 -0.70 1.19 -28.96
N GLU A 130 -1.75 1.41 -28.18
CA GLU A 130 -2.52 2.66 -28.11
C GLU A 130 -2.07 3.60 -26.99
N THR A 131 -0.95 3.31 -26.32
CA THR A 131 -0.45 4.12 -25.21
C THR A 131 -0.13 5.53 -25.69
N LYS A 132 -0.96 6.51 -25.28
CA LYS A 132 -0.74 7.92 -25.55
C LYS A 132 0.31 8.50 -24.61
N TRP A 133 1.16 9.37 -25.15
CA TRP A 133 2.21 10.07 -24.40
C TRP A 133 1.94 11.56 -24.39
N LYS A 134 2.05 12.18 -23.22
CA LYS A 134 1.83 13.61 -23.07
C LYS A 134 3.07 14.39 -23.50
N ILE A 135 2.86 15.44 -24.29
CA ILE A 135 3.91 16.36 -24.73
C ILE A 135 3.97 17.51 -23.71
N GLU A 136 5.16 17.80 -23.19
CA GLU A 136 5.41 18.99 -22.36
C GLU A 136 5.46 20.24 -23.26
N LYS A 137 6.27 20.16 -24.32
CA LYS A 137 6.45 21.26 -25.28
C LYS A 137 7.04 20.79 -26.60
N VAL A 138 6.73 21.54 -27.65
CA VAL A 138 7.41 21.43 -28.95
C VAL A 138 8.66 22.30 -28.94
N ILE A 139 9.82 21.70 -29.19
CA ILE A 139 11.13 22.38 -29.12
C ILE A 139 11.54 22.91 -30.49
N LYS A 140 11.38 22.11 -31.55
CA LYS A 140 11.76 22.47 -32.93
C LYS A 140 10.76 21.89 -33.93
N ARG A 141 10.72 22.48 -35.12
CA ARG A 141 9.95 21.99 -36.27
C ARG A 141 10.91 21.77 -37.45
N ARG A 142 10.69 20.72 -38.25
CA ARG A 142 11.44 20.47 -39.49
C ARG A 142 10.55 19.85 -40.55
N LYS A 143 10.99 19.90 -41.80
CA LYS A 143 10.45 19.11 -42.90
C LYS A 143 11.53 18.16 -43.40
N ARG A 144 11.24 16.85 -43.41
CA ARG A 144 12.17 15.81 -43.91
C ARG A 144 11.41 14.89 -44.85
N ASN A 145 11.92 14.71 -46.07
CA ASN A 145 11.31 13.86 -47.10
C ASN A 145 9.81 14.16 -47.31
N GLY A 146 9.45 15.45 -47.43
CA GLY A 146 8.06 15.88 -47.58
C GLY A 146 7.23 15.90 -46.29
N THR A 147 7.60 15.13 -45.26
CA THR A 147 6.85 15.04 -43.99
C THR A 147 7.23 16.15 -43.01
N LYS A 148 6.23 16.78 -42.39
CA LYS A 148 6.42 17.74 -41.29
C LYS A 148 6.60 16.96 -39.98
N GLN A 149 7.70 17.22 -39.28
CA GLN A 149 8.03 16.61 -38.00
C GLN A 149 8.31 17.68 -36.96
N VAL A 150 8.06 17.36 -35.70
CA VAL A 150 8.39 18.23 -34.56
C VAL A 150 9.21 17.48 -33.53
N LEU A 151 10.21 18.16 -32.96
CA LEU A 151 10.99 17.65 -31.84
C LEU A 151 10.21 17.96 -30.57
N VAL A 152 9.80 16.93 -29.85
CA VAL A 152 8.97 17.07 -28.65
C VAL A 152 9.79 16.79 -27.39
N ARG A 153 9.53 17.57 -26.33
CA ARG A 153 9.83 17.20 -24.95
C ARG A 153 8.63 16.43 -24.41
N TRP A 154 8.84 15.22 -23.92
CA TRP A 154 7.79 14.44 -23.28
C TRP A 154 7.58 14.88 -21.83
N LEU A 155 6.33 14.93 -21.39
CA LEU A 155 5.97 15.39 -20.05
C LEU A 155 6.57 14.47 -18.98
N GLY A 156 7.40 15.05 -18.12
CA GLY A 156 8.04 14.34 -17.02
C GLY A 156 9.19 13.43 -17.44
N TYR A 157 9.69 13.56 -18.67
CA TYR A 157 10.87 12.83 -19.16
C TYR A 157 12.08 13.76 -19.33
N PRO A 158 13.31 13.27 -19.07
CA PRO A 158 14.53 14.03 -19.33
C PRO A 158 14.77 14.34 -20.82
N LYS A 159 15.56 15.39 -21.11
CA LYS A 159 15.89 15.85 -22.48
C LYS A 159 16.45 14.76 -23.41
N LYS A 160 17.12 13.74 -22.86
CA LYS A 160 17.66 12.61 -23.64
C LYS A 160 16.58 11.78 -24.35
N PHE A 161 15.32 11.93 -23.96
CA PHE A 161 14.17 11.29 -24.58
C PHE A 161 13.53 12.13 -25.69
N ASP A 162 14.01 13.36 -25.92
CA ASP A 162 13.44 14.23 -26.94
C ASP A 162 13.53 13.54 -28.31
N SER A 163 12.38 13.41 -28.98
CA SER A 163 12.30 12.67 -30.24
C SER A 163 11.53 13.44 -31.31
N TRP A 164 11.84 13.14 -32.57
CA TRP A 164 11.15 13.71 -33.72
C TRP A 164 9.91 12.87 -34.02
N VAL A 165 8.74 13.50 -33.92
CA VAL A 165 7.44 12.85 -34.15
C VAL A 165 6.76 13.52 -35.35
N PRO A 166 6.10 12.76 -36.24
CA PRO A 166 5.24 13.32 -37.28
C PRO A 166 4.14 14.21 -36.69
N VAL A 167 3.84 15.32 -37.36
CA VAL A 167 2.73 16.20 -36.92
C VAL A 167 1.38 15.47 -36.96
N SER A 168 1.23 14.47 -37.84
CA SER A 168 0.03 13.64 -37.95
C SER A 168 -0.30 12.83 -36.70
N ASP A 169 0.73 12.49 -35.91
CA ASP A 169 0.59 11.59 -34.76
C ASP A 169 0.27 12.37 -33.47
N ILE A 170 0.26 13.71 -33.55
CA ILE A 170 -0.03 14.58 -32.42
C ILE A 170 -1.52 14.86 -32.39
N GLN A 171 -2.14 14.54 -31.26
CA GLN A 171 -3.53 14.87 -30.95
C GLN A 171 -3.54 16.08 -30.02
N ASN A 172 -4.31 17.12 -30.38
CA ASN A 172 -4.62 18.21 -29.47
C ASN A 172 -5.80 17.76 -28.60
N GLU A 173 -5.70 17.98 -27.29
CA GLU A 173 -6.73 17.68 -26.30
C GLU A 173 -7.40 18.98 -25.83
#